data_AF-A0A7S1QLB3-F1
#
_entry.id   AF-A0A7S1QLB3-F1
#
_cell.length_a   1.000
_cell.length_b   1.000
_cell.length_c   1.000
_cell.angle_alpha   90.00
_cell.angle_beta   90.00
_cell.angle_gamma   90.00
#
_symmetry.space_group_name_H-M   'P 1'
#
loop_
_entity.id
_entity.type
_entity.pdbx_description
1 polymer ?
#
loop_
_entity_poly.entity_id
_entity_poly.type
_entity_poly.pdbx_seq_one_letter_code
_entity_poly.pdbx_strand_id
1 'polypeptide(L)'
;RFLDECPPERVTSASRYEQYKGAKTVKEALEAGAAPNDLYYDVKKGQLSFVPKLVAKTAPGPLPRKSWPPGVREDPAPRPWWLPEDWAYGIKTTCVTKLKAYIAPNARIYYHRPIIEMIVQQQLGGLEGMVEWGRAQVEQGRDWSGRTLKCEPDARLFRCLSKEERAVLPAAEELHFCVVSARRATERTGIRGIVNVQSRLHAPRAS
;
A
#
# COMPACT_ATOMS: atom_id res chain seq x y z
N ARG A 1 -49.70 22.97 24.56
CA ARG A 1 -50.15 22.68 23.18
C ARG A 1 -48.91 22.19 22.42
N PHE A 2 -48.50 20.95 22.68
CA PHE A 2 -47.45 20.28 21.92
C PHE A 2 -48.14 19.74 20.68
N LEU A 3 -47.73 20.22 19.50
CA LEU A 3 -48.30 19.79 18.24
C LEU A 3 -47.92 18.33 18.01
N ASP A 4 -48.92 17.53 17.65
CA ASP A 4 -48.81 16.21 17.03
C ASP A 4 -48.01 16.35 15.71
N GLU A 5 -46.69 16.40 15.79
CA GLU A 5 -45.85 16.18 14.63
C GLU A 5 -45.91 14.68 14.31
N CYS A 6 -46.76 14.34 13.34
CA CYS A 6 -46.83 13.01 12.77
C CYS A 6 -45.42 12.54 12.40
N PRO A 7 -44.97 11.34 12.82
CA PRO A 7 -43.63 10.87 12.51
C PRO A 7 -43.44 10.85 10.99
N PRO A 8 -42.29 11.31 10.48
CA PRO A 8 -42.04 11.34 9.05
C PRO A 8 -42.23 9.95 8.46
N GLU A 9 -42.96 9.86 7.35
CA GLU A 9 -43.18 8.60 6.65
C GLU A 9 -41.85 7.91 6.37
N ARG A 10 -41.78 6.61 6.67
CA ARG A 10 -40.57 5.82 6.43
C ARG A 10 -40.35 5.66 4.93
N VAL A 11 -39.42 6.43 4.39
CA VAL A 11 -38.99 6.28 2.99
C VAL A 11 -38.26 4.95 2.84
N THR A 12 -38.78 4.07 1.98
CA THR A 12 -38.16 2.77 1.69
C THR A 12 -36.89 2.95 0.85
N SER A 13 -35.96 1.98 0.93
CA SER A 13 -34.75 1.99 0.09
C SER A 13 -35.07 2.00 -1.41
N ALA A 14 -36.12 1.28 -1.82
CA ALA A 14 -36.59 1.26 -3.21
C ALA A 14 -37.05 2.65 -3.69
N SER A 15 -37.79 3.39 -2.85
CA SER A 15 -38.22 4.75 -3.19
C SER A 15 -37.06 5.72 -3.32
N ARG A 16 -35.99 5.55 -2.52
CA ARG A 16 -34.78 6.38 -2.64
C ARG A 16 -34.02 6.07 -3.93
N TYR A 17 -33.85 4.79 -4.26
CA TYR A 17 -33.21 4.37 -5.51
C TYR A 17 -33.86 5.00 -6.75
N GLU A 18 -35.19 5.00 -6.81
CA GLU A 18 -35.94 5.61 -7.93
C GLU A 18 -35.65 7.11 -8.12
N GLN A 19 -35.34 7.83 -7.04
CA GLN A 19 -35.02 9.27 -7.10
C GLN A 19 -33.64 9.53 -7.69
N TYR A 20 -32.65 8.68 -7.38
CA TYR A 20 -31.27 8.92 -7.81
C TYR A 20 -30.78 8.02 -8.95
N LYS A 21 -31.54 7.03 -9.42
CA LYS A 21 -31.11 6.11 -10.50
C LYS A 21 -30.70 6.81 -11.81
N GLY A 22 -31.20 8.03 -12.04
CA GLY A 22 -30.83 8.87 -13.19
C GLY A 22 -29.54 9.69 -13.01
N ALA A 23 -28.97 9.71 -11.81
CA ALA A 23 -27.76 10.45 -11.51
C ALA A 23 -26.55 9.84 -12.23
N LYS A 24 -25.76 10.69 -12.89
CA LYS A 24 -24.56 10.28 -13.62
C LYS A 24 -23.31 10.35 -12.75
N THR A 25 -23.39 11.02 -11.60
CA THR A 25 -22.27 11.17 -10.66
C THR A 25 -22.70 10.86 -9.23
N VAL A 26 -21.73 10.44 -8.40
CA VAL A 26 -21.95 10.22 -6.95
C VAL A 26 -22.50 11.49 -6.27
N LYS A 27 -22.06 12.68 -6.72
CA LYS A 27 -22.52 13.95 -6.17
C LYS A 27 -24.02 14.15 -6.46
N GLU A 28 -24.42 13.99 -7.72
CA GLU A 28 -25.82 14.09 -8.14
C GLU A 28 -26.70 13.06 -7.39
N ALA A 29 -26.19 11.85 -7.14
CA ALA A 29 -26.94 10.83 -6.42
C ALA A 29 -27.18 11.21 -4.95
N LEU A 30 -26.17 11.76 -4.27
CA LEU A 30 -26.31 12.26 -2.90
C LEU A 30 -27.26 13.46 -2.82
N GLU A 31 -27.19 14.38 -3.79
CA GLU A 31 -28.11 15.52 -3.90
C GLU A 31 -29.56 15.07 -4.19
N ALA A 32 -29.73 13.95 -4.90
CA ALA A 32 -31.01 13.32 -5.17
C ALA A 32 -31.52 12.40 -4.03
N GLY A 33 -30.88 12.42 -2.85
CA GLY A 33 -31.36 11.72 -1.66
C GLY A 33 -30.80 10.30 -1.43
N ALA A 34 -29.77 9.89 -2.18
CA ALA A 34 -29.05 8.65 -1.88
C ALA A 34 -28.36 8.72 -0.51
N ALA A 35 -28.43 7.64 0.28
CA ALA A 35 -27.53 7.51 1.42
C ALA A 35 -26.19 6.89 0.98
N PRO A 36 -25.09 7.18 1.71
CA PRO A 36 -23.79 6.58 1.40
C PRO A 36 -23.79 5.04 1.34
N ASN A 37 -24.63 4.39 2.14
CA ASN A 37 -24.77 2.94 2.13
C ASN A 37 -25.44 2.42 0.85
N ASP A 38 -26.39 3.16 0.27
CA ASP A 38 -27.09 2.69 -0.94
C ASP A 38 -26.12 2.65 -2.13
N LEU A 39 -25.26 3.66 -2.26
CA LEU A 39 -24.21 3.72 -3.30
C LEU A 39 -23.28 2.50 -3.26
N TYR A 40 -22.90 2.06 -2.05
CA TYR A 40 -22.07 0.87 -1.88
C TYR A 40 -22.81 -0.40 -2.37
N TYR A 41 -24.08 -0.57 -1.99
CA TYR A 41 -24.88 -1.73 -2.40
C TYR A 41 -25.17 -1.75 -3.90
N ASP A 42 -25.46 -0.59 -4.50
CA ASP A 42 -25.80 -0.47 -5.92
C ASP A 42 -24.59 -0.70 -6.81
N VAL A 43 -23.40 -0.23 -6.42
CA VAL A 43 -22.14 -0.55 -7.08
C VAL A 43 -21.87 -2.05 -7.00
N LYS A 44 -22.06 -2.65 -5.82
CA LYS A 44 -21.85 -4.10 -5.62
C LYS A 44 -22.82 -4.96 -6.44
N LYS A 45 -24.05 -4.48 -6.66
CA LYS A 45 -25.08 -5.15 -7.49
C LYS A 45 -24.97 -4.82 -8.98
N GLY A 46 -24.06 -3.93 -9.38
CA GLY A 46 -23.91 -3.49 -10.77
C GLY A 46 -25.05 -2.58 -11.26
N GLN A 47 -25.86 -2.02 -10.36
CA GLN A 47 -26.94 -1.09 -10.67
C GLN A 47 -26.42 0.32 -10.97
N LEU A 48 -25.29 0.68 -10.35
CA LEU A 48 -24.52 1.87 -10.70
C LEU A 48 -23.19 1.43 -11.35
N SER A 49 -22.96 1.90 -12.58
CA SER A 49 -21.65 1.81 -13.21
C SER A 49 -20.93 3.15 -13.05
N PHE A 50 -19.70 3.12 -12.53
CA PHE A 50 -18.86 4.29 -12.54
C PHE A 50 -18.54 4.63 -14.00
N VAL A 51 -19.10 5.72 -14.53
CA VAL A 51 -18.59 6.29 -15.78
C VAL A 51 -17.13 6.68 -15.50
N PRO A 52 -16.14 6.12 -16.23
CA PRO A 52 -14.75 6.45 -15.97
C PRO A 52 -14.62 7.97 -16.09
N LYS A 53 -14.19 8.63 -15.01
CA LYS A 53 -13.80 10.03 -15.13
C LYS A 53 -12.68 10.06 -16.15
N LEU A 54 -12.91 10.84 -17.21
CA LEU A 54 -11.95 11.27 -18.24
C LEU A 54 -10.54 11.06 -17.73
N VAL A 55 -9.82 10.15 -18.39
CA VAL A 55 -8.42 9.80 -18.14
C VAL A 55 -7.68 11.09 -17.84
N ALA A 56 -7.40 11.33 -16.56
CA ALA A 56 -6.60 12.48 -16.18
C ALA A 56 -5.30 12.30 -16.94
N LYS A 57 -4.90 13.31 -17.73
CA LYS A 57 -3.60 13.34 -18.41
C LYS A 57 -2.56 12.90 -17.38
N THR A 58 -2.05 11.69 -17.54
CA THR A 58 -1.06 11.11 -16.64
C THR A 58 0.17 11.99 -16.76
N ALA A 59 0.41 12.81 -15.73
CA ALA A 59 1.63 13.57 -15.65
C ALA A 59 2.79 12.55 -15.60
N PRO A 60 3.92 12.82 -16.28
CA PRO A 60 5.09 11.94 -16.24
C PRO A 60 5.77 12.07 -14.87
N GLY A 61 5.23 11.35 -13.88
CA GLY A 61 5.80 11.24 -12.55
C GLY A 61 4.90 11.75 -11.42
N PRO A 62 5.33 11.51 -10.17
CA PRO A 62 4.55 11.85 -8.99
C PRO A 62 4.38 13.37 -8.86
N LEU A 63 3.22 13.78 -8.31
CA LEU A 63 2.95 15.19 -8.05
C LEU A 63 4.09 15.87 -7.26
N PRO A 64 4.55 17.06 -7.69
CA PRO A 64 5.60 17.79 -6.98
C PRO A 64 5.12 18.18 -5.58
N ARG A 65 6.04 18.18 -4.62
CA ARG A 65 5.74 18.44 -3.19
C ARG A 65 5.00 19.74 -2.93
N LYS A 66 5.23 20.79 -3.73
CA LYS A 66 4.52 22.07 -3.63
C LYS A 66 3.01 21.96 -3.88
N SER A 67 2.59 20.93 -4.59
CA SER A 67 1.18 20.66 -4.94
C SER A 67 0.51 19.67 -4.00
N TRP A 68 1.19 19.25 -2.93
CA TRP A 68 0.62 18.29 -1.98
C TRP A 68 -0.43 18.96 -1.09
N PRO A 69 -1.47 18.22 -0.68
CA PRO A 69 -2.49 18.77 0.22
C PRO A 69 -1.91 19.19 1.58
N PRO A 70 -2.51 20.20 2.24
CA PRO A 70 -2.04 20.70 3.53
C PRO A 70 -1.94 19.59 4.58
N GLY A 71 -0.83 19.61 5.33
CA GLY A 71 -0.57 18.67 6.43
C GLY A 71 0.01 17.32 6.01
N VAL A 72 0.17 17.05 4.71
CA VAL A 72 0.94 15.89 4.23
C VAL A 72 2.41 16.26 4.11
N ARG A 73 3.26 15.39 4.65
CA ARG A 73 4.72 15.51 4.61
C ARG A 73 5.31 14.31 3.89
N GLU A 74 6.53 14.47 3.38
CA GLU A 74 7.28 13.39 2.75
C GLU A 74 7.58 12.29 3.78
N ASP A 75 7.33 11.04 3.40
CA ASP A 75 7.69 9.87 4.22
C ASP A 75 9.14 9.49 3.89
N PRO A 76 10.05 9.39 4.88
CA PRO A 76 11.39 8.87 4.63
C PRO A 76 11.39 7.37 4.26
N ALA A 77 10.30 6.64 4.53
CA ALA A 77 10.16 5.26 4.09
C ALA A 77 10.09 5.18 2.55
N PRO A 78 10.61 4.10 1.94
CA PRO A 78 10.54 3.94 0.51
C PRO A 78 9.08 3.93 0.03
N ARG A 79 8.91 4.51 -1.16
CA ARG A 79 7.65 4.44 -1.90
C ARG A 79 7.23 2.98 -2.08
N PRO A 80 5.96 2.63 -1.79
CA PRO A 80 5.49 1.26 -2.01
C PRO A 80 5.52 0.89 -3.49
N TRP A 81 6.04 -0.30 -3.78
CA TRP A 81 6.22 -0.83 -5.13
C TRP A 81 4.94 -1.01 -5.95
N TRP A 82 3.80 -1.15 -5.27
CA TRP A 82 2.51 -1.30 -5.94
C TRP A 82 1.86 0.05 -6.32
N LEU A 83 2.43 1.17 -5.88
CA LEU A 83 1.82 2.49 -6.07
C LEU A 83 2.09 3.02 -7.50
N PRO A 84 1.08 3.38 -8.30
CA PRO A 84 1.25 3.79 -9.70
C PRO A 84 2.17 4.99 -9.85
N GLU A 85 3.07 5.00 -10.84
CA GLU A 85 4.20 5.93 -10.96
C GLU A 85 3.85 7.43 -10.79
N ASP A 86 2.69 7.83 -11.28
CA ASP A 86 2.14 9.19 -11.23
C ASP A 86 1.54 9.60 -9.87
N TRP A 87 1.44 8.67 -8.92
CA TRP A 87 1.00 8.94 -7.55
C TRP A 87 2.17 9.30 -6.64
N ALA A 88 1.95 10.26 -5.74
CA ALA A 88 2.89 10.60 -4.68
C ALA A 88 2.58 9.84 -3.37
N TYR A 89 3.60 9.69 -2.52
CA TYR A 89 3.54 8.97 -1.25
C TYR A 89 4.04 9.87 -0.12
N GLY A 90 3.30 9.94 0.99
CA GLY A 90 3.68 10.73 2.15
C GLY A 90 3.05 10.24 3.44
N ILE A 91 3.27 10.99 4.51
CA ILE A 91 2.64 10.81 5.83
C ILE A 91 1.79 12.04 6.15
N LYS A 92 0.55 11.80 6.57
CA LYS A 92 -0.28 12.80 7.23
C LYS A 92 -0.25 12.56 8.73
N THR A 93 0.21 13.56 9.48
CA THR A 93 0.20 13.51 10.95
C THR A 93 -1.12 14.07 11.45
N THR A 94 -1.88 13.26 12.19
CA THR A 94 -3.02 13.72 12.98
C THR A 94 -2.59 13.90 14.44
N CYS A 95 -3.47 14.42 15.29
CA CYS A 95 -3.20 14.57 16.73
C CYS A 95 -2.84 13.24 17.43
N VAL A 96 -3.26 12.10 16.87
CA VAL A 96 -3.11 10.78 17.53
C VAL A 96 -2.14 9.87 16.78
N THR A 97 -1.98 10.00 15.46
CA THR A 97 -1.26 9.00 14.69
C THR A 97 -0.64 9.54 13.39
N LYS A 98 0.32 8.80 12.86
CA LYS A 98 0.94 9.02 11.55
C LYS A 98 0.29 8.08 10.54
N LEU A 99 -0.47 8.64 9.60
CA LEU A 99 -1.16 7.86 8.56
C LEU A 99 -0.39 7.95 7.24
N LYS A 100 -0.21 6.82 6.57
CA LYS A 100 0.30 6.78 5.20
C LYS A 100 -0.72 7.39 4.25
N ALA A 101 -0.30 8.37 3.47
CA ALA A 101 -1.12 9.09 2.51
C ALA A 101 -0.61 8.83 1.09
N TYR A 102 -1.53 8.48 0.21
CA TYR A 102 -1.30 8.29 -1.22
C TYR A 102 -2.01 9.41 -1.96
N ILE A 103 -1.27 10.20 -2.72
CA ILE A 103 -1.78 11.41 -3.36
C ILE A 103 -1.91 11.14 -4.86
N ALA A 104 -3.15 11.13 -5.34
CA ALA A 104 -3.45 10.95 -6.76
C ALA A 104 -3.05 12.21 -7.56
N PRO A 105 -2.86 12.12 -8.90
CA PRO A 105 -2.49 13.26 -9.75
C PRO A 105 -3.39 14.50 -9.65
N ASN A 106 -4.64 14.32 -9.21
CA ASN A 106 -5.59 15.41 -8.96
C ASN A 106 -5.46 16.02 -7.54
N ALA A 107 -4.35 15.77 -6.85
CA ALA A 107 -4.06 16.17 -5.48
C ALA A 107 -5.04 15.65 -4.41
N ARG A 108 -5.84 14.60 -4.69
CA ARG A 108 -6.68 13.97 -3.67
C ARG A 108 -5.89 12.96 -2.86
N ILE A 109 -6.17 12.89 -1.55
CA ILE A 109 -5.54 11.94 -0.62
C ILE A 109 -6.40 10.68 -0.49
N TYR A 110 -5.73 9.54 -0.52
CA TYR A 110 -6.27 8.22 -0.20
C TYR A 110 -5.36 7.53 0.82
N TYR A 111 -5.93 6.63 1.63
CA TYR A 111 -5.19 5.96 2.73
C TYR A 111 -5.09 4.44 2.55
N HIS A 112 -5.86 3.86 1.62
CA HIS A 112 -6.02 2.42 1.49
C HIS A 112 -5.86 1.98 0.04
N ARG A 113 -5.07 0.93 -0.17
CA ARG A 113 -4.81 0.34 -1.49
C ARG A 113 -6.08 -0.09 -2.24
N PRO A 114 -7.07 -0.77 -1.63
CA PRO A 114 -8.28 -1.18 -2.35
C PRO A 114 -9.06 -0.01 -2.99
N ILE A 115 -9.04 1.16 -2.36
CA ILE A 115 -9.67 2.37 -2.92
C ILE A 115 -8.89 2.87 -4.14
N ILE A 116 -7.56 2.80 -4.07
CA ILE A 116 -6.69 3.18 -5.19
C ILE A 116 -6.93 2.22 -6.36
N GLU A 117 -6.95 0.90 -6.12
CA GLU A 117 -7.25 -0.13 -7.12
C GLU A 117 -8.60 0.11 -7.80
N MET A 118 -9.63 0.49 -7.04
CA MET A 118 -10.94 0.85 -7.58
C MET A 118 -10.89 2.11 -8.46
N ILE A 119 -10.08 3.11 -8.09
CA ILE A 119 -9.94 4.37 -8.85
C ILE A 119 -9.18 4.15 -10.15
N VAL A 120 -8.08 3.38 -10.10
CA VAL A 120 -7.26 3.08 -11.29
C VAL A 120 -7.85 1.94 -12.12
N GLN A 121 -8.92 1.29 -11.64
CA GLN A 121 -9.59 0.15 -12.27
C GLN A 121 -8.63 -1.00 -12.62
N GLN A 122 -7.60 -1.17 -11.79
CA GLN A 122 -6.56 -2.17 -11.98
C GLN A 122 -6.18 -2.76 -10.62
N GLN A 123 -5.96 -4.07 -10.58
CA GLN A 123 -5.35 -4.69 -9.43
C GLN A 123 -3.88 -4.26 -9.36
N LEU A 124 -3.56 -3.49 -8.33
CA LEU A 124 -2.19 -3.06 -8.08
C LEU A 124 -1.45 -4.19 -7.41
N GLY A 125 -0.13 -4.22 -7.54
CA GLY A 125 0.75 -5.05 -6.73
C GLY A 125 0.59 -6.57 -6.84
N GLY A 126 0.91 -7.12 -8.02
CA GLY A 126 1.00 -8.57 -8.28
C GLY A 126 2.34 -9.19 -7.87
N LEU A 127 2.45 -10.52 -8.04
CA LEU A 127 3.64 -11.29 -7.70
C LEU A 127 4.88 -10.83 -8.49
N GLU A 128 4.72 -10.56 -9.78
CA GLU A 128 5.80 -10.13 -10.67
C GLU A 128 6.41 -8.81 -10.19
N GLY A 129 5.59 -7.76 -10.03
CA GLY A 129 6.07 -6.47 -9.52
C GLY A 129 6.66 -6.56 -8.09
N MET A 130 6.18 -7.52 -7.28
CA MET A 130 6.76 -7.79 -5.96
C MET A 130 8.18 -8.36 -6.07
N VAL A 131 8.40 -9.30 -7.01
CA VAL A 131 9.69 -9.93 -7.28
C VAL A 131 10.66 -8.94 -7.89
N GLU A 132 10.24 -8.16 -8.89
CA GLU A 132 11.06 -7.11 -9.51
C GLU A 132 11.53 -6.09 -8.47
N TRP A 133 10.61 -5.59 -7.65
CA TRP A 133 10.98 -4.68 -6.57
C TRP A 133 11.93 -5.34 -5.57
N GLY A 134 11.68 -6.61 -5.22
CA GLY A 134 12.56 -7.38 -4.34
C GLY A 134 13.98 -7.49 -4.88
N ARG A 135 14.14 -7.82 -6.17
CA ARG A 135 15.44 -7.86 -6.85
C ARG A 135 16.16 -6.52 -6.80
N ALA A 136 15.45 -5.43 -7.08
CA ALA A 136 16.01 -4.08 -7.00
C ALA A 136 16.47 -3.70 -5.57
N GLN A 137 15.79 -4.20 -4.53
CA GLN A 137 16.28 -4.00 -3.15
C GLN A 137 17.54 -4.82 -2.85
N VAL A 138 17.60 -6.07 -3.31
CA VAL A 138 18.76 -6.95 -3.15
C VAL A 138 20.00 -6.34 -3.80
N GLU A 139 19.87 -5.88 -5.04
CA GLU A 139 20.95 -5.23 -5.77
C GLU A 139 21.49 -3.98 -5.05
N GLN A 140 20.61 -3.27 -4.34
CA GLN A 140 20.96 -2.06 -3.59
C GLN A 140 21.37 -2.35 -2.13
N GLY A 141 21.45 -3.62 -1.71
CA GLY A 141 21.79 -4.01 -0.34
C GLY A 141 20.76 -3.53 0.70
N ARG A 142 19.50 -3.37 0.30
CA ARG A 142 18.41 -2.86 1.16
C ARG A 142 17.44 -3.97 1.54
N ASP A 143 16.88 -3.87 2.74
CA ASP A 143 15.86 -4.81 3.20
C ASP A 143 14.49 -4.59 2.50
N TRP A 144 13.52 -5.43 2.83
CA TRP A 144 12.14 -5.31 2.37
C TRP A 144 11.44 -4.00 2.80
N SER A 145 12.02 -3.24 3.74
CA SER A 145 11.54 -1.92 4.14
C SER A 145 12.34 -0.80 3.47
N GLY A 146 13.20 -1.11 2.50
CA GLY A 146 14.11 -0.20 1.81
C GLY A 146 15.16 0.44 2.71
N ARG A 147 15.49 -0.18 3.86
CA ARG A 147 16.55 0.28 4.74
C ARG A 147 17.86 -0.38 4.33
N THR A 148 18.92 0.39 4.27
CA THR A 148 20.27 -0.17 4.11
C THR A 148 20.56 -1.10 5.28
N LEU A 149 20.88 -2.35 4.97
CA LEU A 149 21.23 -3.31 6.00
C LEU A 149 22.65 -3.05 6.45
N LYS A 150 22.83 -2.92 7.76
CA LYS A 150 24.15 -3.06 8.37
C LYS A 150 24.36 -4.55 8.58
N CYS A 151 25.40 -5.10 7.98
CA CYS A 151 25.84 -6.45 8.33
C CYS A 151 26.31 -6.38 9.78
N GLU A 152 25.55 -6.96 10.70
CA GLU A 152 26.08 -7.18 12.04
C GLU A 152 27.17 -8.26 11.92
N PRO A 153 28.35 -8.06 12.54
CA PRO A 153 29.40 -9.06 12.48
C PRO A 153 28.92 -10.39 13.06
N ASP A 154 29.37 -11.50 12.46
CA ASP A 154 28.98 -12.87 12.79
C ASP A 154 29.25 -13.27 14.25
N ALA A 155 29.98 -12.44 14.99
CA ALA A 155 30.25 -12.56 16.42
C ALA A 155 29.00 -12.85 17.26
N ARG A 156 27.80 -12.38 16.86
CA ARG A 156 26.55 -12.70 17.56
C ARG A 156 26.07 -14.13 17.31
N LEU A 157 26.19 -14.62 16.07
CA LEU A 157 25.82 -16.00 15.72
C LEU A 157 26.75 -16.99 16.43
N PHE A 158 28.05 -16.72 16.39
CA PHE A 158 29.06 -17.57 17.02
C PHE A 158 29.12 -17.47 18.54
N ARG A 159 28.37 -16.55 19.16
CA ARG A 159 28.25 -16.46 20.62
C ARG A 159 27.53 -17.68 21.22
N CYS A 160 26.67 -18.33 20.43
CA CYS A 160 25.95 -19.53 20.85
C CYS A 160 26.78 -20.81 20.75
N LEU A 161 27.98 -20.76 20.16
CA LEU A 161 28.86 -21.90 20.01
C LEU A 161 29.92 -21.95 21.10
N SER A 162 30.19 -23.15 21.61
CA SER A 162 31.34 -23.46 22.45
C SER A 162 32.66 -23.19 21.73
N LYS A 163 33.78 -23.30 22.46
CA LYS A 163 35.11 -23.12 21.86
C LYS A 163 35.45 -24.29 20.92
N GLU A 164 35.01 -25.48 21.30
CA GLU A 164 35.20 -26.74 20.58
C GLU A 164 34.40 -26.75 19.27
N GLU A 165 33.14 -26.32 19.30
CA GLU A 165 32.31 -26.18 18.09
C GLU A 165 32.86 -25.12 17.12
N ARG A 166 33.42 -24.03 17.63
CA ARG A 166 34.07 -23.01 16.80
C ARG A 166 35.34 -23.49 16.13
N ALA A 167 36.07 -24.43 16.75
CA ALA A 167 37.32 -24.95 16.20
C ALA A 167 37.13 -25.82 14.95
N VAL A 168 35.91 -26.36 14.75
CA VAL A 168 35.57 -27.21 13.59
C VAL A 168 34.78 -26.47 12.51
N LEU A 169 34.52 -25.17 12.69
CA LEU A 169 33.87 -24.37 11.64
C LEU A 169 34.83 -24.15 10.47
N PRO A 170 34.33 -24.25 9.22
CA PRO A 170 35.12 -23.83 8.07
C PRO A 170 35.35 -22.31 8.10
N ALA A 171 36.30 -21.83 7.28
CA ALA A 171 36.60 -20.41 7.24
C ALA A 171 35.35 -19.58 6.90
N ALA A 172 35.30 -18.31 7.33
CA ALA A 172 34.14 -17.46 7.08
C ALA A 172 33.87 -17.25 5.58
N GLU A 173 34.90 -17.36 4.73
CA GLU A 173 34.74 -17.33 3.28
C GLU A 173 34.10 -18.62 2.70
N GLU A 174 34.18 -19.73 3.43
CA GLU A 174 33.76 -21.08 3.01
C GLU A 174 32.34 -21.44 3.51
N LEU A 175 31.86 -20.82 4.59
CA LEU A 175 30.56 -21.12 5.18
C LEU A 175 29.46 -20.16 4.72
N HIS A 176 28.73 -20.54 3.68
CA HIS A 176 27.50 -19.86 3.28
C HIS A 176 26.32 -20.83 3.37
N PHE A 177 25.38 -20.60 4.26
CA PHE A 177 24.12 -21.35 4.24
C PHE A 177 22.91 -20.41 4.36
N CYS A 178 21.92 -20.66 3.53
CA CYS A 178 20.65 -19.96 3.54
C CYS A 178 19.53 -21.00 3.44
N VAL A 179 18.66 -21.06 4.45
CA VAL A 179 17.47 -21.89 4.39
C VAL A 179 16.33 -21.05 3.84
N VAL A 180 16.07 -21.17 2.55
CA VAL A 180 14.84 -20.64 1.93
C VAL A 180 13.86 -21.78 1.76
N SER A 181 12.74 -21.75 2.48
CA SER A 181 11.64 -22.68 2.20
C SER A 181 11.03 -22.36 0.84
N ALA A 182 11.27 -23.22 -0.16
CA ALA A 182 10.73 -23.07 -1.51
C ALA A 182 9.20 -22.94 -1.54
N ARG A 183 8.50 -23.57 -0.59
CA ARG A 183 7.03 -23.51 -0.47
C ARG A 183 6.48 -22.10 -0.24
N ARG A 184 7.29 -21.18 0.31
CA ARG A 184 6.86 -19.80 0.61
C ARG A 184 7.36 -18.78 -0.42
N ALA A 185 8.08 -19.21 -1.46
CA ALA A 185 8.65 -18.30 -2.46
C ALA A 185 7.58 -17.60 -3.34
N THR A 186 6.32 -18.05 -3.28
CA THR A 186 5.17 -17.44 -3.95
C THR A 186 4.34 -16.55 -3.02
N GLU A 187 4.57 -16.62 -1.71
CA GLU A 187 3.87 -15.81 -0.72
C GLU A 187 4.68 -14.56 -0.37
N ARG A 188 3.97 -13.45 -0.08
CA ARG A 188 4.60 -12.19 0.31
C ARG A 188 5.58 -12.34 1.49
N THR A 189 5.24 -13.17 2.46
CA THR A 189 6.06 -13.41 3.67
C THR A 189 7.36 -14.13 3.32
N GLY A 190 7.31 -15.13 2.42
CA GLY A 190 8.51 -15.84 1.99
C GLY A 190 9.37 -15.00 1.05
N ILE A 191 8.80 -14.28 0.09
CA ILE A 191 9.55 -13.33 -0.76
C ILE A 191 10.25 -12.27 0.10
N ARG A 192 9.55 -11.71 1.10
CA ARG A 192 10.16 -10.80 2.06
C ARG A 192 11.35 -11.41 2.79
N GLY A 193 11.24 -12.67 3.21
CA GLY A 193 12.34 -13.41 3.83
C GLY A 193 13.53 -13.56 2.89
N ILE A 194 13.27 -13.96 1.65
CA ILE A 194 14.29 -14.14 0.61
C ILE A 194 15.03 -12.83 0.36
N VAL A 195 14.31 -11.74 0.11
CA VAL A 195 14.90 -10.41 -0.13
C VAL A 195 15.74 -10.00 1.06
N ASN A 196 15.22 -10.09 2.28
CA ASN A 196 15.98 -9.71 3.46
C ASN A 196 17.29 -10.49 3.63
N VAL A 197 17.29 -11.79 3.32
CA VAL A 197 18.51 -12.61 3.44
C VAL A 197 19.48 -12.30 2.30
N GLN A 198 19.01 -12.28 1.05
CA GLN A 198 19.84 -11.98 -0.11
C GLN A 198 20.45 -10.58 -0.01
N SER A 199 19.68 -9.57 0.39
CA SER A 199 20.20 -8.21 0.60
C SER A 199 21.31 -8.13 1.65
N ARG A 200 21.37 -9.05 2.63
CA ARG A 200 22.49 -9.09 3.59
C ARG A 200 23.76 -9.61 2.95
N LEU A 201 23.66 -10.60 2.06
CA LEU A 201 24.81 -11.14 1.34
C LEU A 201 25.43 -10.09 0.41
N HIS A 202 24.60 -9.19 -0.13
CA HIS A 202 25.03 -8.07 -0.98
C HIS A 202 25.40 -6.80 -0.21
N ALA A 203 25.12 -6.72 1.10
CA ALA A 203 25.44 -5.52 1.88
C ALA A 203 26.96 -5.36 2.01
N PRO A 204 27.49 -4.12 1.91
CA PRO A 204 28.92 -3.88 2.12
C PRO A 204 29.32 -4.34 3.52
N ARG A 205 30.44 -5.07 3.60
CA ARG A 205 31.02 -5.49 4.88
C ARG A 205 31.43 -4.23 5.65
N ALA A 206 31.06 -4.16 6.92
CA ALA A 206 31.56 -3.11 7.79
C ALA A 206 33.07 -3.31 7.95
N SER A 207 33.85 -2.34 7.47
CA SER A 207 35.29 -2.24 7.68
C SER A 207 35.61 -2.00 9.15
#